data_AF-A0A7Z9LC75-F1
#
_entry.id   AF-A0A7Z9LC75-F1
#
_cell.length_a   1.000
_cell.length_b   1.000
_cell.length_c   1.000
_cell.angle_alpha   90.00
_cell.angle_beta   90.00
_cell.angle_gamma   90.00
#
_symmetry.space_group_name_H-M   'P 1'
#
loop_
_entity.id
_entity.type
_entity.pdbx_description
1 polymer ?
#
loop_
_entity_poly.entity_id
_entity_poly.type
_entity_poly.pdbx_seq_one_letter_code
_entity_poly.pdbx_strand_id
1 'polypeptide(L)'
;MTRSSAASPIVLLLVLFFCSPAVAVDVPAVFSDHMVLQRGQEVPVWGHASPGAKISVRFAGQKADTFTDADGNWEIRLEPLE
;
A
#
# COMPACT_ATOMS: atom_id res chain seq x y z
N MET A 1 -40.79 -18.78 29.52
CA MET A 1 -39.41 -18.66 30.04
C MET A 1 -38.45 -18.56 28.87
N THR A 2 -38.23 -17.34 28.35
CA THR A 2 -37.25 -17.08 27.28
C THR A 2 -35.99 -16.53 27.96
N ARG A 3 -34.96 -17.37 28.14
CA ARG A 3 -33.65 -16.92 28.62
C ARG A 3 -32.97 -16.15 27.49
N SER A 4 -32.95 -14.82 27.60
CA SER A 4 -32.12 -13.95 26.77
C SER A 4 -30.65 -14.30 27.03
N SER A 5 -29.98 -14.90 26.05
CA SER A 5 -28.54 -15.16 26.09
C SER A 5 -27.82 -13.85 25.76
N ALA A 6 -27.49 -13.06 26.78
CA ALA A 6 -26.65 -11.88 26.59
C ALA A 6 -25.23 -12.32 26.22
N ALA A 7 -24.71 -11.83 25.10
CA ALA A 7 -23.35 -12.10 24.67
C ALA A 7 -22.34 -11.58 25.73
N SER A 8 -21.36 -12.42 26.07
CA SER A 8 -20.38 -12.14 27.13
C SER A 8 -19.52 -10.91 26.80
N PRO A 9 -19.29 -9.97 27.74
CA PRO A 9 -18.51 -8.76 27.50
C PRO A 9 -17.06 -9.05 27.08
N ILE A 10 -16.53 -10.23 27.43
CA ILE A 10 -15.19 -10.69 27.04
C ILE A 10 -15.13 -10.97 25.53
N VAL A 11 -16.19 -11.53 24.96
CA VAL A 11 -16.29 -11.79 23.52
C VAL A 11 -16.39 -10.47 22.75
N LEU A 12 -17.10 -9.48 23.31
CA LEU A 12 -17.21 -8.15 22.72
C LEU A 12 -15.88 -7.38 22.74
N LEU A 13 -15.07 -7.53 23.79
CA LEU A 13 -13.76 -6.87 23.93
C LEU A 13 -12.71 -7.45 22.97
N LEU A 14 -12.74 -8.76 22.71
CA LEU A 14 -11.83 -9.43 21.77
C LEU A 14 -12.07 -9.03 20.31
N VAL A 15 -13.31 -8.71 19.93
CA VAL A 15 -13.68 -8.31 18.55
C VAL A 15 -13.17 -6.91 18.21
N LEU A 16 -13.04 -6.02 19.20
CA LEU A 16 -12.56 -4.64 18.99
C LEU A 16 -11.05 -4.53 18.73
N PHE A 17 -10.27 -5.60 18.98
CA PHE A 17 -8.81 -5.58 18.84
C PHE A 17 -8.29 -5.95 17.44
N PHE A 18 -9.16 -6.41 16.53
CA PHE A 18 -8.76 -6.87 15.19
C PHE A 18 -8.89 -5.79 14.09
N CYS A 19 -8.81 -4.51 14.44
CA CYS A 19 -8.76 -3.44 13.44
C CYS A 19 -7.33 -3.33 12.89
N SER A 20 -7.02 -4.11 11.85
CA SER A 20 -5.79 -3.91 11.08
C SER A 20 -5.82 -2.53 10.41
N PRO A 21 -4.77 -1.71 10.51
CA PRO A 21 -4.71 -0.46 9.76
C PRO A 21 -4.78 -0.77 8.26
N ALA A 22 -5.69 -0.10 7.56
CA ALA A 22 -5.70 -0.15 6.10
C ALA A 22 -4.40 0.47 5.59
N VAL A 23 -3.58 -0.32 4.89
CA VAL A 23 -2.37 0.18 4.26
C VAL A 23 -2.79 0.87 2.96
N ALA A 24 -2.83 2.19 2.97
CA ALA A 24 -3.06 3.00 1.78
C ALA A 24 -1.71 3.41 1.18
N VAL A 25 -1.57 3.27 -0.14
CA VAL A 25 -0.45 3.79 -0.91
C VAL A 25 -0.96 5.01 -1.66
N ASP A 26 -0.33 6.16 -1.45
CA ASP A 26 -0.62 7.40 -2.13
C ASP A 26 0.45 7.64 -3.21
N VAL A 27 0.02 7.96 -4.42
CA VAL A 27 0.91 8.22 -5.55
C VAL A 27 0.53 9.54 -6.21
N PRO A 28 1.49 10.27 -6.80
CA PRO A 28 1.18 11.46 -7.58
C PRO A 28 0.17 11.18 -8.70
N ALA A 29 -0.69 12.15 -8.98
CA ALA A 29 -1.75 12.05 -9.98
C ALA A 29 -1.26 11.77 -11.42
N VAL A 30 0.04 11.91 -11.71
CA VAL A 30 0.63 11.50 -12.99
C VAL A 30 0.52 10.00 -13.23
N PHE A 31 0.45 9.20 -12.16
CA PHE A 31 0.24 7.76 -12.23
C PHE A 31 -1.26 7.43 -12.30
N SER A 32 -1.91 7.90 -13.36
CA SER A 32 -3.33 7.70 -13.63
C SER A 32 -3.56 6.98 -14.96
N ASP A 33 -4.83 6.74 -15.28
CA ASP A 33 -5.21 6.19 -16.59
C ASP A 33 -4.68 7.06 -17.74
N HIS A 34 -4.29 6.40 -18.82
CA HIS A 34 -3.73 7.02 -20.03
C HIS A 34 -2.44 7.84 -19.83
N MET A 35 -1.73 7.66 -18.71
CA MET A 35 -0.39 8.25 -18.56
C MET A 35 0.59 7.74 -19.62
N VAL A 36 1.63 8.54 -19.89
CA VAL A 36 2.70 8.19 -20.83
C VAL A 36 4.03 8.21 -20.08
N LEU A 37 4.80 7.13 -20.23
CA LEU A 37 6.16 7.02 -19.68
C LEU A 37 7.19 7.15 -20.81
N GLN A 38 8.30 7.83 -20.52
CA GLN A 38 9.40 7.98 -21.46
C GLN A 38 10.13 6.65 -21.64
N ARG A 39 10.41 6.27 -22.88
CA ARG A 39 11.18 5.06 -23.22
C ARG A 39 12.68 5.36 -23.27
N GLY A 40 13.50 4.32 -23.13
CA GLY A 40 14.97 4.44 -23.24
C GLY A 40 15.65 5.17 -22.08
N GLN A 41 14.92 5.45 -20.98
CA GLN A 41 15.44 6.03 -19.76
C GLN A 41 14.83 5.31 -18.55
N GLU A 42 15.53 5.34 -17.41
CA GLU A 42 14.96 4.88 -16.15
C GLU A 42 13.66 5.63 -15.84
N VAL A 43 12.66 4.91 -15.31
CA VAL A 43 11.39 5.50 -14.91
C VAL A 43 11.32 5.52 -13.38
N PRO A 44 11.44 6.69 -12.74
CA PRO A 44 11.18 6.80 -11.31
C PRO A 44 9.67 6.66 -11.06
N VAL A 45 9.32 5.87 -10.05
CA VAL A 45 7.97 5.72 -9.50
C VAL A 45 8.06 5.97 -8.01
N TRP A 46 7.24 6.88 -7.51
CA TRP A 46 7.33 7.36 -6.13
C TRP A 46 5.96 7.64 -5.53
N GLY A 47 5.94 7.84 -4.22
CA GLY A 47 4.73 8.18 -3.48
C GLY A 47 4.95 8.20 -1.98
N HIS A 48 3.84 8.11 -1.25
CA HIS A 48 3.84 7.94 0.20
C HIS A 48 3.08 6.69 0.61
N ALA A 49 3.45 6.10 1.74
CA ALA A 49 2.64 5.13 2.47
C ALA A 49 3.06 5.16 3.95
N SER A 50 2.47 4.29 4.78
CA SER A 50 2.88 4.17 6.19
C SER A 50 4.39 3.93 6.31
N PRO A 51 5.11 4.57 7.25
CA PRO A 51 6.54 4.33 7.48
C PRO A 51 6.87 2.85 7.69
N GLY A 52 7.95 2.37 7.05
CA GLY A 52 8.36 0.96 7.06
C GLY A 52 7.47 -0.01 6.25
N ALA A 53 6.48 0.49 5.51
CA ALA A 53 5.66 -0.33 4.61
C ALA A 53 6.51 -0.89 3.45
N LYS A 54 6.25 -2.16 3.12
CA LYS A 54 6.81 -2.77 1.90
C LYS A 54 6.01 -2.33 0.69
N ILE A 55 6.68 -1.75 -0.29
CA ILE A 55 6.11 -1.31 -1.57
C ILE A 55 6.59 -2.25 -2.67
N SER A 56 5.69 -2.59 -3.60
CA SER A 56 6.00 -3.43 -4.76
C SER A 56 5.41 -2.78 -6.01
N VAL A 57 6.26 -2.46 -6.98
CA VAL A 57 5.85 -1.90 -8.28
C VAL A 57 5.99 -2.99 -9.34
N ARG A 58 4.94 -3.19 -10.13
CA ARG A 58 4.91 -4.13 -11.26
C ARG A 58 4.45 -3.39 -12.51
N PHE A 59 5.31 -3.33 -13.51
CA PHE A 59 5.02 -2.63 -14.75
C PHE A 59 5.84 -3.22 -15.90
N ALA A 60 5.22 -3.42 -17.07
CA ALA A 60 5.87 -3.94 -18.28
C ALA A 60 6.76 -5.19 -18.07
N GLY A 61 6.32 -6.13 -17.22
CA GLY A 61 7.07 -7.36 -16.91
C GLY A 61 8.15 -7.19 -15.85
N GLN A 62 8.50 -5.96 -15.46
CA GLN A 62 9.41 -5.68 -14.36
C GLN A 62 8.68 -5.80 -13.01
N LYS A 63 9.43 -6.18 -11.98
CA LYS A 63 9.01 -6.15 -10.58
C LYS A 63 10.14 -5.63 -9.70
N ALA A 64 9.87 -4.57 -8.95
CA ALA A 64 10.80 -4.02 -7.97
C ALA A 64 10.09 -3.83 -6.62
N ASP A 65 10.83 -4.03 -5.54
CA ASP A 65 10.34 -3.89 -4.17
C ASP A 65 11.20 -2.85 -3.43
N THR A 66 10.60 -2.03 -2.58
CA THR A 66 11.29 -1.11 -1.66
C THR A 66 10.55 -1.01 -0.32
N PHE A 67 11.11 -0.27 0.63
CA PHE A 67 10.43 0.10 1.86
C PHE A 67 10.30 1.62 1.95
N THR A 68 9.22 2.09 2.55
CA THR A 68 9.09 3.51 2.91
C THR A 68 10.09 3.89 3.98
N ASP A 69 10.57 5.13 3.91
CA ASP A 69 11.40 5.73 4.95
C ASP A 69 10.59 6.10 6.22
N ALA A 70 11.24 6.77 7.17
CA ALA A 70 10.63 7.19 8.42
C ALA A 70 9.52 8.25 8.24
N ASP A 71 9.58 9.01 7.15
CA ASP A 71 8.60 10.05 6.80
C ASP A 71 7.48 9.48 5.90
N GLY A 72 7.59 8.22 5.49
CA GLY A 72 6.63 7.53 4.64
C GLY A 72 6.91 7.67 3.14
N ASN A 73 8.00 8.32 2.72
CA ASN A 73 8.35 8.45 1.31
C ASN A 73 8.93 7.14 0.76
N TRP A 74 8.74 6.92 -0.52
CA TRP A 74 9.39 5.83 -1.25
C TRP A 74 9.62 6.21 -2.72
N GLU A 75 10.69 5.67 -3.30
CA GLU A 75 10.99 5.72 -4.73
C GLU A 75 11.53 4.36 -5.18
N ILE A 76 11.12 3.95 -6.39
CA ILE A 76 11.68 2.84 -7.16
C ILE A 76 12.03 3.38 -8.54
N ARG A 77 13.16 2.91 -9.09
CA ARG A 77 13.51 3.17 -10.50
C ARG A 77 13.33 1.90 -11.30
N LEU A 78 12.43 1.95 -12.27
CA LEU A 78 12.26 0.89 -13.25
C LEU A 78 13.32 1.04 -14.33
N GLU A 79 13.80 -0.09 -14.84
CA GLU A 79 14.72 -0.13 -15.97
C GLU A 79 14.05 0.48 -17.22
N PRO A 80 14.85 0.99 -18.17
CA PRO A 80 14.32 1.52 -19.43
C PRO A 80 13.29 0.60 -20.09
N LEU A 81 12.19 1.20 -20.53
CA LEU A 81 11.16 0.49 -21.28
C LEU A 81 11.64 0.22 -22.72
N GLU A 82 11.58 -1.05 -23.12
CA GLU A 82 11.85 -1.53 -24.49
C GLU A 82 10.86 -0.96 -25.53
#